data_AF-A0A1L3MU74-F1
#
_entry.id   AF-A0A1L3MU74-F1
#
_cell.length_a   1.000
_cell.length_b   1.000
_cell.length_c   1.000
_cell.angle_alpha   90.00
_cell.angle_beta   90.00
_cell.angle_gamma   90.00
#
_symmetry.space_group_name_H-M   'P 1'
#
loop_
_entity.id
_entity.type
_entity.pdbx_description
1 polymer ?
#
loop_
_entity_poly.entity_id
_entity_poly.type
_entity_poly.pdbx_seq_one_letter_code
_entity_poly.pdbx_strand_id
1 'polypeptide(L)'
;MSNEKLNLQEISSTMMQLFVQDVFNKNDITEEKKKSLSDEQKAQLRKVVEDLQAQVDEFVKNSKEKKEEKTEVQEEAPKNTTLRDMIKNRKKDK
;
A
#
# COMPACT_ATOMS: atom_id res chain seq x y z
N MET A 1 -14.06 -0.39 -10.81
CA MET A 1 -13.13 -0.06 -9.69
C MET A 1 -11.69 -0.48 -9.99
N SER A 2 -11.24 -0.49 -11.25
CA SER A 2 -9.94 -1.04 -11.67
C SER A 2 -8.81 0.00 -11.73
N ASN A 3 -9.13 1.30 -11.78
CA ASN A 3 -8.14 2.37 -12.01
C ASN A 3 -7.32 2.77 -10.77
N GLU A 4 -7.77 2.47 -9.54
CA GLU A 4 -6.99 2.74 -8.32
C GLU A 4 -5.89 1.69 -8.09
N LYS A 5 -6.07 0.45 -8.57
CA LYS A 5 -5.11 -0.66 -8.38
C LYS A 5 -3.81 -0.45 -9.15
N LEU A 6 -3.86 0.21 -10.31
CA LEU A 6 -2.67 0.53 -11.12
C LEU A 6 -1.86 1.68 -10.49
N ASN A 7 -2.54 2.66 -9.90
CA ASN A 7 -1.89 3.84 -9.34
C ASN A 7 -1.04 3.54 -8.10
N LEU A 8 -1.50 2.74 -7.13
CA LEU A 8 -0.71 2.55 -5.90
C LEU A 8 0.63 1.85 -6.14
N GLN A 9 0.66 0.90 -7.07
CA GLN A 9 1.86 0.12 -7.35
C GLN A 9 2.85 0.91 -8.22
N GLU A 10 2.37 1.70 -9.18
CA GLU A 10 3.20 2.64 -9.93
C GLU A 10 3.77 3.75 -9.03
N ILE A 11 2.95 4.31 -8.14
CA ILE A 11 3.38 5.35 -7.20
C ILE A 11 4.40 4.80 -6.21
N SER A 12 4.19 3.59 -5.67
CA SER A 12 5.12 2.97 -4.73
C SER A 12 6.45 2.61 -5.40
N SER A 13 6.42 2.10 -6.63
CA SER A 13 7.63 1.82 -7.43
C SER A 13 8.40 3.10 -7.73
N THR A 14 7.70 4.17 -8.14
CA THR A 14 8.30 5.48 -8.42
C THR A 14 8.95 6.08 -7.17
N MET A 15 8.27 6.01 -6.01
CA MET A 15 8.83 6.47 -4.74
C MET A 15 10.06 5.65 -4.33
N MET A 16 10.05 4.33 -4.54
CA MET A 16 11.21 3.48 -4.28
C MET A 16 12.39 3.89 -5.15
N GLN A 17 12.16 4.14 -6.44
CA GLN A 17 13.20 4.56 -7.37
C GLN A 17 13.81 5.92 -6.99
N LEU A 18 12.96 6.89 -6.58
CA LEU A 18 13.42 8.18 -6.06
C LEU A 18 14.23 8.03 -4.77
N PHE A 19 13.81 7.15 -3.87
CA PHE A 19 14.55 6.88 -2.63
C PHE A 19 15.92 6.26 -2.92
N VAL A 20 16.00 5.28 -3.82
CA VAL A 20 17.28 4.68 -4.22
C VAL A 20 18.20 5.72 -4.87
N GLN A 21 17.65 6.59 -5.72
CA GLN A 21 18.40 7.71 -6.28
C GLN A 21 18.88 8.69 -5.19
N ASP A 22 18.03 9.06 -4.24
CA ASP A 22 18.38 9.96 -3.14
C ASP A 22 19.47 9.36 -2.23
N VAL A 23 19.39 8.06 -1.92
CA VAL A 23 20.43 7.35 -1.17
C VAL A 23 21.75 7.34 -1.94
N PHE A 24 21.72 7.09 -3.26
CA PHE A 24 22.94 7.14 -4.08
C PHE A 24 23.52 8.56 -4.14
N ASN A 25 22.67 9.58 -4.27
CA ASN A 25 23.08 10.98 -4.29
C ASN A 25 23.70 11.40 -2.95
N LYS A 26 23.09 11.02 -1.82
CA LYS A 26 23.59 11.31 -0.46
C LYS A 26 24.95 10.68 -0.14
N ASN A 27 25.27 9.57 -0.81
CA ASN A 27 26.54 8.87 -0.64
C ASN A 27 27.55 9.21 -1.74
N ASP A 28 27.30 10.28 -2.52
CA ASP A 28 28.14 10.71 -3.64
C ASP A 28 28.47 9.58 -4.63
N ILE A 29 27.52 8.65 -4.84
CA ILE A 29 27.67 7.53 -5.77
C ILE A 29 27.33 8.04 -7.18
N THR A 30 28.28 8.74 -7.78
CA THR A 30 28.25 9.08 -9.21
C THR A 30 28.35 7.83 -10.09
N GLU A 31 27.88 7.91 -11.34
CA GLU A 31 27.95 6.83 -12.33
C GLU A 31 29.37 6.25 -12.47
N GLU A 32 30.40 7.07 -12.25
CA GLU A 32 31.80 6.63 -12.23
C GLU A 32 32.13 5.74 -11.04
N LYS A 33 31.63 6.05 -9.84
CA LYS A 33 31.75 5.19 -8.65
C LYS A 33 30.87 3.94 -8.76
N LYS A 34 29.76 3.99 -9.49
CA LYS A 34 28.95 2.79 -9.81
C LYS A 34 29.72 1.82 -10.71
N LYS A 35 30.57 2.33 -11.62
CA LYS A 35 31.45 1.51 -12.45
C LYS A 35 32.58 0.87 -11.65
N SER A 36 33.05 1.50 -10.57
CA SER A 36 34.08 0.92 -9.69
C SER A 36 33.57 -0.12 -8.69
N LEU A 37 32.25 -0.33 -8.60
CA LEU A 37 31.68 -1.38 -7.76
C LEU A 37 32.09 -2.75 -8.29
N SER A 38 32.60 -3.62 -7.41
CA SER A 38 32.85 -5.03 -7.75
C SER A 38 31.53 -5.73 -8.08
N ASP A 39 31.59 -6.82 -8.84
CA ASP A 39 30.39 -7.56 -9.22
C ASP A 39 29.64 -8.13 -8.00
N GLU A 40 30.36 -8.42 -6.92
CA GLU A 40 29.80 -8.82 -5.64
C GLU A 40 29.02 -7.68 -4.96
N GLN A 41 29.55 -6.46 -4.96
CA GLN A 41 28.87 -5.29 -4.40
C GLN A 41 27.60 -4.94 -5.20
N LYS A 42 27.65 -5.11 -6.54
CA LYS A 42 26.47 -4.95 -7.39
C LYS A 42 25.40 -6.01 -7.10
N ALA A 43 25.81 -7.26 -6.88
CA ALA A 43 24.88 -8.33 -6.52
C ALA A 43 24.21 -8.08 -5.17
N GLN A 44 24.97 -7.59 -4.17
CA GLN A 44 24.43 -7.23 -2.86
C GLN A 44 23.43 -6.07 -2.95
N LEU A 45 23.76 -5.01 -3.70
CA LEU A 45 22.84 -3.89 -3.93
C LEU A 45 21.55 -4.33 -4.63
N ARG A 46 21.64 -5.20 -5.64
CA ARG A 46 20.45 -5.77 -6.31
C ARG A 46 19.58 -6.53 -5.32
N LYS A 47 20.19 -7.39 -4.50
CA LYS A 47 19.46 -8.16 -3.49
C LYS A 47 18.71 -7.26 -2.50
N VAL A 48 19.36 -6.20 -2.01
CA VAL A 48 18.72 -5.26 -1.08
C VAL A 48 17.53 -4.55 -1.74
N VAL A 49 17.66 -4.15 -3.01
CA VAL A 49 16.56 -3.51 -3.75
C VAL A 49 15.42 -4.50 -4.02
N GLU A 50 15.72 -5.76 -4.35
CA GLU A 50 14.71 -6.82 -4.53
C GLU A 50 13.96 -7.10 -3.22
N ASP A 51 14.67 -7.20 -2.10
CA ASP A 51 14.07 -7.39 -0.77
C ASP A 51 13.16 -6.20 -0.40
N LEU A 52 13.59 -4.97 -0.72
CA LEU A 52 12.79 -3.77 -0.50
C LEU A 52 11.53 -3.75 -1.37
N GLN A 53 11.66 -4.17 -2.63
CA GLN A 53 10.53 -4.30 -3.55
C GLN A 53 9.51 -5.32 -3.04
N ALA A 54 9.97 -6.48 -2.57
CA ALA A 54 9.12 -7.51 -2.00
C ALA A 54 8.35 -7.01 -0.77
N GLN A 55 9.02 -6.26 0.13
CA GLN A 55 8.36 -5.67 1.31
C GLN A 55 7.29 -4.64 0.92
N VAL A 56 7.54 -3.83 -0.11
CA VAL A 56 6.55 -2.86 -0.62
C VAL A 56 5.36 -3.58 -1.27
N ASP A 57 5.62 -4.60 -2.10
CA ASP A 57 4.57 -5.38 -2.74
C ASP A 57 3.71 -6.13 -1.71
N GLU A 58 4.35 -6.70 -0.68
CA GLU A 58 3.67 -7.32 0.45
C GLU A 58 2.83 -6.29 1.24
N PHE A 59 3.37 -5.10 1.51
CA PHE A 59 2.64 -4.03 2.18
C PHE A 59 1.41 -3.57 1.37
N VAL A 60 1.55 -3.41 0.05
CA VAL A 60 0.45 -3.06 -0.85
C VAL A 60 -0.59 -4.18 -0.89
N LYS A 61 -0.17 -5.45 -0.80
CA LYS A 61 -1.06 -6.61 -0.76
C LYS A 61 -1.80 -6.71 0.59
N ASN A 62 -1.11 -6.61 1.71
CA ASN A 62 -1.69 -6.65 3.05
C ASN A 62 -2.63 -5.45 3.31
N SER A 63 -2.35 -4.30 2.68
CA SER A 63 -3.27 -3.15 2.68
C SER A 63 -4.58 -3.41 1.92
N LYS A 64 -4.58 -4.34 0.96
CA LYS A 64 -5.79 -4.80 0.26
C LYS A 64 -6.57 -5.81 1.12
N GLU A 65 -5.89 -6.74 1.77
CA GLU A 65 -6.51 -7.76 2.65
C GLU A 65 -7.21 -7.11 3.86
N LYS A 66 -6.63 -6.07 4.47
CA LYS A 66 -7.32 -5.28 5.52
C LYS A 66 -8.61 -4.58 5.06
N LYS A 67 -8.79 -4.39 3.75
CA LYS A 67 -10.02 -3.81 3.19
C LYS A 67 -11.09 -4.88 2.95
N GLU A 68 -10.69 -6.11 2.69
CA GLU A 68 -11.59 -7.25 2.44
C GLU A 68 -12.11 -7.85 3.76
N GLU A 69 -11.29 -7.90 4.82
CA GLU A 69 -11.72 -8.39 6.15
C GLU A 69 -12.78 -7.50 6.82
N LYS A 70 -12.91 -6.23 6.39
CA LYS A 70 -13.98 -5.34 6.86
C LYS A 70 -15.33 -5.55 6.16
N THR A 71 -15.40 -6.46 5.19
CA THR A 71 -16.61 -6.68 4.37
C THR A 71 -17.34 -7.98 4.71
N GLU A 72 -16.74 -8.89 5.50
CA GLU A 72 -17.35 -10.19 5.85
C GLU A 72 -17.94 -10.30 7.26
N VAL A 73 -17.83 -9.27 8.12
CA VAL A 73 -18.66 -9.22 9.35
C VAL A 73 -19.95 -8.44 9.06
N GLN A 74 -20.83 -9.05 8.27
CA GLN A 74 -22.26 -8.76 8.33
C GLN A 74 -22.87 -9.57 9.48
N GLU A 75 -22.62 -9.13 10.71
CA GLU A 75 -23.50 -9.45 11.83
C GLU A 75 -24.08 -8.12 12.33
N GLU A 76 -25.40 -8.07 12.41
CA GLU A 76 -26.22 -6.87 12.39
C GLU A 76 -25.91 -5.90 13.54
N ALA A 77 -25.19 -4.81 13.25
CA ALA A 77 -25.13 -3.67 14.16
C ALA A 77 -26.52 -3.02 14.27
N PRO A 78 -26.99 -2.64 15.48
CA PRO A 78 -28.31 -2.06 15.65
C PRO A 78 -28.39 -0.78 14.83
N LYS A 79 -29.39 -0.71 13.94
CA LYS A 79 -29.68 0.50 13.17
C LYS A 79 -29.83 1.63 14.18
N ASN A 80 -28.91 2.59 14.15
CA ASN A 80 -29.07 3.88 14.84
C ASN A 80 -30.31 4.54 14.23
N THR A 81 -31.46 4.24 14.81
CA THR A 81 -32.76 4.73 14.36
C THR A 81 -32.99 6.07 15.00
N THR A 82 -33.40 7.04 14.18
CA THR A 82 -33.73 8.36 14.72
C THR A 82 -35.10 8.31 15.40
N LEU A 83 -35.37 9.26 16.31
CA LEU A 83 -36.69 9.40 16.94
C LEU A 83 -37.83 9.49 15.89
N ARG A 84 -37.54 10.05 14.70
CA ARG A 84 -38.49 10.10 13.59
C ARG A 84 -38.79 8.72 13.01
N ASP A 85 -37.79 7.84 12.90
CA ASP A 85 -37.96 6.47 12.38
C ASP A 85 -38.79 5.63 13.35
N MET A 86 -38.56 5.78 14.66
CA MET A 86 -39.33 5.09 15.69
C MET A 86 -40.82 5.47 15.66
N ILE A 87 -41.14 6.75 15.49
CA ILE A 87 -42.54 7.22 15.39
C ILE A 87 -43.20 6.69 14.12
N LYS A 88 -42.47 6.62 13.01
CA LYS A 88 -43.00 6.14 11.73
C LYS A 88 -43.32 4.65 11.78
N ASN A 89 -42.48 3.84 12.43
CA ASN A 89 -42.74 2.41 12.60
C ASN A 89 -43.94 2.17 13.52
N ARG A 90 -44.02 2.87 14.65
CA ARG A 90 -45.15 2.75 15.60
C ARG A 90 -46.53 3.11 14.99
N LYS A 91 -46.56 3.93 13.93
CA LYS A 91 -47.79 4.26 13.20
C LYS A 91 -48.15 3.25 12.11
N LYS A 92 -47.23 2.39 11.68
CA LYS A 92 -47.51 1.32 10.71
C LYS A 92 -48.14 0.10 11.36
N ASP A 93 -47.88 -0.11 12.65
CA ASP A 93 -48.40 -1.25 13.42
C ASP A 93 -49.82 -1.00 13.99
N LYS A 94 -50.54 0.02 13.50
CA LYS A 94 -51.84 0.45 14.04
C LYS A 94 -52.88 0.66 12.96
#